data_AF-A0A7J4EMS7-F1
#
_entry.id   AF-A0A7J4EMS7-F1
#
_cell.length_a   1.000
_cell.length_b   1.000
_cell.length_c   1.000
_cell.angle_alpha   90.00
_cell.angle_beta   90.00
_cell.angle_gamma   90.00
#
_symmetry.space_group_name_H-M   'P 1'
#
loop_
_entity.id
_entity.type
_entity.pdbx_description
1 polymer ?
#
loop_
_entity_poly.entity_id
_entity_poly.type
_entity_poly.pdbx_seq_one_letter_code
_entity_poly.pdbx_strand_id
1 'polypeptide(L)'
;MIYQTVLFQNALVVAVLIVVCLLIDGAIVILAKILPKYNLTPVKIQRFEAGNIPVGAPKSVLPMQYFGFLFMFMACEPIIVLLLLFSANPTNYAIVLIILSLIILLPALYVSYKYAVDISLERKKEGGELYG
;
A
#
# COMPACT_ATOMS: atom_id res chain seq x y z
N MET A 1 -33.03 -15.13 -15.26
CA MET A 1 -33.65 -13.81 -14.99
C MET A 1 -33.39 -13.34 -13.56
N ILE A 2 -33.70 -14.15 -12.53
CA ILE A 2 -33.53 -13.80 -11.11
C ILE A 2 -32.06 -13.51 -10.71
N TYR A 3 -31.08 -14.26 -11.21
CA TYR A 3 -29.67 -14.01 -10.89
C TYR A 3 -29.16 -12.65 -11.41
N GLN A 4 -29.63 -12.20 -12.58
CA GLN A 4 -29.22 -10.93 -13.16
C GLN A 4 -29.79 -9.75 -12.36
N THR A 5 -31.01 -9.88 -11.85
CA THR A 5 -31.64 -8.84 -11.01
C THR A 5 -30.97 -8.75 -9.63
N VAL A 6 -30.61 -9.88 -9.02
CA VAL A 6 -29.89 -9.90 -7.73
C VAL A 6 -28.48 -9.30 -7.88
N LEU A 7 -27.75 -9.64 -8.96
CA LEU A 7 -26.44 -9.06 -9.23
C LEU A 7 -26.51 -7.54 -9.41
N PHE A 8 -27.51 -7.07 -10.16
CA PHE A 8 -27.74 -5.63 -10.36
C PHE A 8 -28.07 -4.91 -9.04
N GLN A 9 -28.91 -5.50 -8.19
CA GLN A 9 -29.23 -4.95 -6.87
C GLN A 9 -27.98 -4.85 -5.98
N ASN A 10 -27.16 -5.91 -5.92
CA ASN A 10 -25.93 -5.91 -5.13
C ASN A 10 -24.92 -4.86 -5.63
N ALA A 11 -24.74 -4.76 -6.95
CA ALA A 11 -23.88 -3.75 -7.55
C ALA A 11 -24.37 -2.32 -7.25
N LEU A 12 -25.68 -2.09 -7.29
CA LEU A 12 -26.29 -0.81 -6.95
C LEU A 12 -26.08 -0.47 -5.47
N VAL A 13 -26.23 -1.42 -4.56
CA VAL A 13 -25.96 -1.23 -3.12
C VAL A 13 -24.50 -0.82 -2.90
N VAL A 14 -23.54 -1.51 -3.53
CA VAL A 14 -22.11 -1.18 -3.44
C VAL A 14 -21.83 0.21 -4.00
N ALA A 15 -22.40 0.55 -5.15
CA ALA A 15 -22.22 1.87 -5.77
C ALA A 15 -22.76 3.00 -4.87
N VAL A 16 -23.95 2.82 -4.30
CA VAL A 16 -24.54 3.77 -3.34
C VAL A 16 -23.65 3.93 -2.12
N LEU A 17 -23.12 2.82 -1.58
CA LEU A 17 -22.24 2.85 -0.42
C LEU A 17 -20.95 3.64 -0.70
N ILE A 18 -20.32 3.42 -1.85
CA ILE A 18 -19.13 4.18 -2.28
C ILE A 18 -19.46 5.68 -2.38
N VAL A 19 -20.57 6.04 -3.01
CA VAL A 19 -21.00 7.44 -3.14
C VAL A 19 -21.22 8.07 -1.77
N VAL A 20 -21.90 7.37 -0.84
CA VAL A 20 -22.12 7.85 0.52
C VAL A 20 -20.79 8.06 1.26
N CYS A 21 -19.85 7.12 1.17
CA CYS A 21 -18.52 7.27 1.76
C CYS A 21 -17.80 8.52 1.22
N LEU A 22 -17.76 8.69 -0.11
CA LEU A 22 -17.12 9.85 -0.73
C LEU A 22 -17.80 11.17 -0.37
N LEU A 23 -19.12 11.19 -0.24
CA LEU A 23 -19.87 12.38 0.19
C LEU A 23 -19.54 12.75 1.64
N ILE A 24 -19.45 11.76 2.53
CA ILE A 24 -19.08 11.98 3.93
C ILE A 24 -17.64 12.50 4.02
N ASP A 25 -16.69 11.88 3.32
CA ASP A 25 -15.29 12.33 3.29
C ASP A 25 -15.19 13.76 2.75
N GLY A 26 -15.91 14.05 1.66
CA GLY A 26 -16.01 15.40 1.09
C GLY A 26 -16.57 16.41 2.08
N ALA A 27 -17.66 16.07 2.78
CA ALA A 27 -18.26 16.93 3.80
C ALA A 27 -17.30 17.20 4.96
N ILE A 28 -16.56 16.17 5.43
CA ILE A 28 -15.54 16.32 6.48
C ILE A 28 -14.43 17.25 6.01
N VAL A 29 -13.92 17.08 4.78
CA VAL A 29 -12.87 17.96 4.23
C VAL A 29 -13.34 19.40 4.11
N ILE A 30 -14.59 19.63 3.70
CA ILE A 30 -15.18 20.98 3.62
C ILE A 30 -15.31 21.60 5.01
N LEU A 31 -15.87 20.87 5.98
CA LEU A 31 -15.98 21.34 7.36
C LEU A 31 -14.62 21.64 7.98
N ALA A 32 -13.62 20.78 7.73
CA ALA A 32 -12.25 20.96 8.19
C ALA A 32 -11.57 22.19 7.57
N LYS A 33 -12.06 22.72 6.44
CA LYS A 33 -11.56 23.97 5.85
C LYS A 33 -12.30 25.21 6.34
N ILE A 34 -13.59 25.10 6.63
CA ILE A 34 -14.44 26.26 6.99
C ILE A 34 -14.36 26.59 8.49
N LEU A 35 -14.38 25.57 9.36
CA LEU A 35 -14.49 25.77 10.81
C LEU A 35 -13.21 26.33 11.48
N PRO A 36 -11.98 25.88 11.14
CA PRO A 36 -10.81 26.33 11.88
C PRO A 36 -10.35 27.72 11.46
N LYS A 37 -10.11 28.58 12.45
CA LYS A 37 -9.41 29.86 12.27
C LYS A 37 -7.90 29.61 12.34
N TYR A 38 -7.24 29.52 11.19
CA TYR A 38 -5.79 29.33 11.14
C TYR A 38 -5.03 30.64 11.43
N ASN A 39 -4.40 30.72 12.61
CA ASN A 39 -3.41 31.75 12.91
C ASN A 39 -2.02 31.25 12.48
N LEU A 40 -1.78 31.33 11.17
CA LEU A 40 -0.53 30.90 10.53
C LEU A 40 0.60 31.85 10.91
N THR A 41 1.61 31.33 11.62
CA THR A 41 2.88 32.02 11.86
C THR A 41 3.95 31.43 10.95
N PRO A 42 5.02 32.16 10.60
CA PRO A 42 6.07 31.63 9.72
C PRO A 42 6.67 30.30 10.22
N VAL A 43 6.78 30.13 11.55
CA VAL A 43 7.25 28.90 12.19
C VAL A 43 6.28 27.72 11.97
N LYS A 44 4.96 27.95 11.90
CA LYS A 44 3.95 26.89 11.69
C LYS A 44 3.85 26.40 10.25
N ILE A 45 4.39 27.16 9.30
CA ILE A 45 4.35 26.84 7.86
C ILE A 45 5.64 26.13 7.44
N GLN A 46 6.72 26.29 8.20
CA GLN A 46 7.99 25.62 7.96
C GLN A 46 7.89 24.11 8.22
N ARG A 47 8.77 23.33 7.57
CA ARG A 47 8.89 21.90 7.83
C ARG A 47 9.30 21.67 9.28
N PHE A 48 8.73 20.63 9.88
CA PHE A 48 9.14 20.21 11.21
C PHE A 48 10.57 19.65 11.14
N GLU A 49 11.52 20.41 11.69
CA GLU A 49 12.90 20.03 11.92
C GLU A 49 13.13 20.25 13.41
N ALA A 50 13.63 19.25 14.15
CA ALA A 50 13.62 19.15 15.62
C ALA A 50 14.15 20.39 16.38
N GLY A 51 13.36 21.47 16.41
CA GLY A 51 13.72 22.79 16.93
C GLY A 51 14.63 23.64 16.03
N ASN A 52 15.07 23.16 14.87
CA ASN A 52 15.97 23.90 13.98
C ASN A 52 15.20 24.55 12.83
N ILE A 53 15.75 25.63 12.26
CA ILE A 53 15.22 26.19 11.02
C ILE A 53 15.54 25.17 9.90
N PRO A 54 14.59 24.84 9.01
CA PRO A 54 14.90 23.98 7.88
C PRO A 54 15.90 24.67 6.95
N VAL A 55 17.13 24.16 6.94
CA VAL A 55 18.23 24.66 6.09
C VAL A 55 18.71 23.52 5.20
N GLY A 56 18.79 23.79 3.89
CA GLY A 56 19.36 22.87 2.91
C GLY A 56 18.34 22.06 2.11
N ALA A 57 18.82 21.43 1.04
CA ALA A 57 18.02 20.50 0.25
C ALA A 57 17.79 19.22 1.07
N PRO A 58 16.57 18.67 1.09
CA PRO A 58 16.31 17.41 1.77
C PRO A 58 17.18 16.31 1.16
N LYS A 59 17.74 15.44 2.01
CA LYS A 59 18.35 14.19 1.53
C LYS A 59 17.30 13.46 0.70
N SER A 60 17.65 13.10 -0.53
CA SER A 60 16.72 12.65 -1.58
C SER A 60 15.72 11.58 -1.11
N VAL A 61 14.49 11.75 -1.57
CA VAL A 61 13.19 11.24 -1.06
C VAL A 61 12.79 9.82 -1.46
N LEU A 62 13.64 9.06 -2.16
CA LEU A 62 13.25 7.71 -2.59
C LEU A 62 13.49 6.70 -1.45
N PRO A 63 12.46 5.93 -1.04
CA PRO A 63 12.57 5.10 0.13
C PRO A 63 13.59 3.98 -0.09
N MET A 64 14.62 4.00 0.76
CA MET A 64 15.88 3.24 0.72
C MET A 64 15.78 1.72 0.77
N GLN A 65 14.59 1.12 0.96
CA GLN A 65 14.38 -0.34 1.08
C GLN A 65 12.97 -0.78 0.66
N TYR A 66 12.00 0.13 0.66
CA TYR A 66 10.60 -0.19 0.39
C TYR A 66 10.34 -0.68 -1.03
N PHE A 67 11.23 -0.41 -1.99
CA PHE A 67 11.10 -0.96 -3.34
C PHE A 67 11.14 -2.48 -3.35
N GLY A 68 12.05 -3.11 -2.59
CA GLY A 68 12.09 -4.57 -2.50
C GLY A 68 10.81 -5.16 -1.90
N PHE A 69 10.26 -4.49 -0.89
CA PHE A 69 8.97 -4.88 -0.29
C PHE A 69 7.77 -4.59 -1.20
N LEU A 70 7.82 -3.55 -2.04
CA LEU A 70 6.80 -3.25 -3.03
C LEU A 70 6.76 -4.35 -4.11
N PHE A 71 7.93 -4.77 -4.61
CA PHE A 71 8.02 -5.90 -5.53
C PHE A 71 7.52 -7.21 -4.89
N MET A 72 7.85 -7.44 -3.62
CA MET A 72 7.31 -8.58 -2.86
C MET A 72 5.79 -8.55 -2.83
N PHE A 73 5.20 -7.41 -2.49
CA PHE A 73 3.74 -7.24 -2.46
C PHE A 73 3.12 -7.51 -3.84
N MET A 74 3.63 -6.88 -4.89
CA MET A 74 3.12 -7.06 -6.26
C MET A 74 3.27 -8.49 -6.78
N ALA A 75 4.33 -9.20 -6.40
CA ALA A 75 4.54 -10.60 -6.79
C ALA A 75 3.63 -11.56 -6.01
N CYS A 76 3.36 -11.28 -4.74
CA CYS A 76 2.53 -12.15 -3.88
C CYS A 76 1.02 -11.95 -4.10
N GLU A 77 0.58 -10.72 -4.41
CA GLU A 77 -0.83 -10.37 -4.61
C GLU A 77 -1.58 -11.34 -5.55
N PRO A 78 -1.14 -11.58 -6.81
CA PRO A 78 -1.88 -12.46 -7.71
C PRO A 78 -1.95 -13.90 -7.20
N ILE A 79 -0.93 -14.37 -6.48
CA ILE A 79 -0.87 -15.73 -5.92
C ILE A 79 -1.88 -15.87 -4.78
N ILE A 80 -1.99 -14.85 -3.93
CA ILE A 80 -2.99 -14.80 -2.85
C ILE A 80 -4.40 -14.77 -3.43
N VAL A 81 -4.63 -14.03 -4.53
CA VAL A 81 -5.92 -14.01 -5.24
C VAL A 81 -6.28 -15.40 -5.77
N LEU A 82 -5.33 -16.12 -6.37
CA LEU A 82 -5.55 -17.50 -6.82
C LEU A 82 -5.88 -18.44 -5.65
N LEU A 83 -5.15 -18.31 -4.54
CA LEU A 83 -5.40 -19.09 -3.33
C LEU A 83 -6.81 -18.85 -2.79
N LEU A 84 -7.24 -17.59 -2.71
CA LEU A 84 -8.58 -17.22 -2.28
C LEU A 84 -9.65 -17.75 -3.24
N LEU A 85 -9.40 -17.65 -4.55
CA LEU A 85 -10.32 -18.12 -5.59
C LEU A 85 -10.57 -19.63 -5.50
N PHE A 86 -9.51 -20.42 -5.38
CA PHE A 86 -9.59 -21.88 -5.25
C PHE A 86 -10.17 -22.30 -3.90
N SER A 87 -9.94 -21.53 -2.85
CA SER A 87 -10.56 -21.77 -1.54
C SER A 87 -12.06 -21.44 -1.55
N ALA A 88 -12.49 -20.41 -2.27
CA ALA A 88 -13.89 -20.01 -2.34
C ALA A 88 -14.72 -20.91 -3.27
N ASN A 89 -14.10 -21.49 -4.29
CA ASN A 89 -14.76 -22.36 -5.28
C ASN A 89 -14.06 -23.72 -5.39
N PRO A 90 -14.29 -24.63 -4.42
CA PRO A 90 -13.61 -25.92 -4.40
C PRO A 90 -14.04 -26.80 -5.58
N THR A 91 -13.09 -27.05 -6.49
CA THR A 91 -13.19 -28.07 -7.54
C THR A 91 -12.54 -29.39 -7.09
N ASN A 92 -12.70 -30.46 -7.87
CA ASN A 92 -12.05 -31.76 -7.59
C ASN A 92 -10.52 -31.67 -7.49
N TYR A 93 -9.90 -30.61 -8.03
CA TYR A 93 -8.47 -30.36 -7.98
C TYR A 93 -8.09 -29.21 -7.03
N ALA A 94 -9.02 -28.69 -6.23
CA ALA A 94 -8.80 -27.51 -5.38
C ALA A 94 -7.60 -27.67 -4.45
N ILE A 95 -7.45 -28.84 -3.82
CA ILE A 95 -6.32 -29.12 -2.92
C ILE A 95 -4.99 -29.03 -3.68
N VAL A 96 -4.91 -29.62 -4.87
CA VAL A 96 -3.70 -29.58 -5.71
C VAL A 96 -3.38 -28.15 -6.15
N LEU A 97 -4.40 -27.39 -6.55
CA LEU A 97 -4.23 -26.00 -6.99
C LEU A 97 -3.83 -25.06 -5.84
N ILE A 98 -4.37 -25.28 -4.64
CA ILE A 98 -3.97 -24.55 -3.42
C ILE A 98 -2.51 -24.86 -3.09
N ILE A 99 -2.12 -26.13 -3.08
CA ILE A 99 -0.72 -26.53 -2.82
C ILE A 99 0.21 -25.91 -3.88
N LEU A 100 -0.18 -25.94 -5.16
CA LEU A 100 0.60 -25.33 -6.23
C LEU A 100 0.76 -23.81 -6.03
N SER A 101 -0.31 -23.10 -5.65
CA SER A 101 -0.26 -21.67 -5.36
C SER A 101 0.70 -21.36 -4.19
N LEU A 102 0.69 -22.18 -3.14
CA LEU A 102 1.63 -22.05 -2.02
C LEU A 102 3.07 -22.31 -2.44
N ILE A 103 3.31 -23.30 -3.31
CA ILE A 103 4.64 -23.59 -3.84
C ILE A 103 5.18 -22.42 -4.65
N ILE A 104 4.35 -21.80 -5.50
CA ILE A 104 4.73 -20.64 -6.33
C ILE A 104 4.97 -19.38 -5.46
N LEU A 105 4.34 -19.28 -4.29
CA LEU A 105 4.55 -18.18 -3.35
C LEU A 105 5.96 -18.16 -2.77
N LEU A 106 6.55 -19.33 -2.49
CA LEU A 106 7.87 -19.45 -1.88
C LEU A 106 9.00 -18.76 -2.67
N PRO A 107 9.19 -19.01 -3.99
CA PRO A 107 10.23 -18.32 -4.75
C PRO A 107 9.96 -16.83 -4.89
N ALA A 108 8.69 -16.41 -5.00
CA ALA A 108 8.32 -14.99 -5.06
C ALA A 108 8.72 -14.25 -3.78
N LEU A 109 8.47 -14.85 -2.60
CA LEU A 109 8.91 -14.31 -1.32
C LEU A 109 10.43 -14.31 -1.18
N TYR A 110 11.08 -15.43 -1.50
CA TYR A 110 12.53 -15.58 -1.33
C TYR A 110 13.32 -14.57 -2.18
N VAL A 111 13.01 -14.48 -3.47
CA VAL A 111 13.71 -13.58 -4.40
C VAL A 111 13.49 -12.12 -3.97
N SER A 112 12.25 -11.73 -3.71
CA SER A 112 11.93 -10.35 -3.34
C SER A 112 12.55 -9.95 -1.99
N TYR A 113 12.57 -10.85 -1.02
CA TYR A 113 13.21 -10.62 0.27
C TYR A 113 14.72 -10.45 0.13
N LYS A 114 15.36 -11.32 -0.65
CA LYS A 114 16.80 -11.22 -0.92
C LYS A 114 17.14 -9.87 -1.55
N TYR A 115 16.40 -9.45 -2.57
CA TYR A 115 16.60 -8.14 -3.20
C TYR A 115 16.42 -6.98 -2.21
N ALA A 116 15.40 -7.04 -1.34
CA ALA A 116 15.20 -6.01 -0.31
C ALA A 116 16.39 -5.91 0.65
N VAL A 117 16.97 -7.05 1.05
CA VAL A 117 18.15 -7.11 1.92
C VAL A 117 19.39 -6.63 1.18
N ASP A 118 19.63 -7.04 -0.06
CA ASP A 118 20.81 -6.62 -0.83
C ASP A 118 20.85 -5.09 -0.98
N ILE A 119 19.71 -4.47 -1.33
CA ILE A 119 19.57 -3.00 -1.40
C ILE A 119 19.87 -2.36 -0.03
N SER A 120 19.42 -2.97 1.08
CA SER A 120 19.69 -2.45 2.42
C SER A 120 21.18 -2.48 2.79
N LEU A 121 21.90 -3.52 2.34
CA LEU A 121 23.31 -3.73 2.64
C LEU A 121 24.21 -2.82 1.82
N GLU A 122 23.91 -2.63 0.53
CA GLU A 122 24.62 -1.66 -0.33
C GLU A 122 24.56 -0.25 0.26
N ARG A 123 23.40 0.15 0.78
CA ARG A 123 23.25 1.44 1.47
C ARG A 123 24.09 1.57 2.73
N LYS A 124 24.22 0.50 3.52
CA LYS A 124 25.06 0.54 4.72
C LYS A 124 26.53 0.77 4.36
N LYS A 125 26.99 0.29 3.19
CA LYS A 125 28.33 0.54 2.67
C LYS A 125 28.50 2.00 2.23
N GLU A 126 27.59 2.53 1.42
CA GLU A 126 27.60 3.95 1.00
C GLU A 126 27.58 4.91 2.20
N GLY A 127 26.75 4.61 3.20
CA GLY A 127 26.65 5.39 4.43
C GLY A 127 27.85 5.23 5.38
N GLY A 128 28.65 4.17 5.23
CA GLY A 128 29.88 3.98 6.00
C GLY A 128 31.07 4.74 5.42
N GLU A 129 31.15 4.85 4.09
CA GLU A 129 32.20 5.61 3.39
C GLU A 129 32.04 7.14 3.51
N LEU A 130 30.81 7.64 3.68
CA LEU A 130 30.55 9.09 3.74
C LEU A 130 30.85 9.71 5.11
N TYR A 131 31.12 8.91 6.13
CA TYR A 131 31.38 9.32 7.53
C TYR A 131 32.67 8.70 8.09
N GLY A 132 33.48 8.07 7.23
CA GLY A 132 34.82 7.54 7.53
C GLY A 132 35.92 8.51 7.19
#